data_AF-A0A4S4BFW9-F1
#
_entry.id   AF-A0A4S4BFW9-F1
#
_cell.length_a   1.000
_cell.length_b   1.000
_cell.length_c   1.000
_cell.angle_alpha   90.00
_cell.angle_beta   90.00
_cell.angle_gamma   90.00
#
_symmetry.space_group_name_H-M   'P 1'
#
loop_
_entity.id
_entity.type
_entity.pdbx_description
1 polymer ?
#
loop_
_entity_poly.entity_id
_entity_poly.type
_entity_poly.pdbx_seq_one_letter_code
_entity_poly.pdbx_strand_id
1 'polypeptide(L)' 'MGAAGLLKKGNTADTAVKEDYKLELSNYQWATLRAGVKALIDKGTIKDTAWLDKIGNKTLTTSELAWLTFAVK' A
#
# COMPACT_ATOMS: atom_id res chain seq x y z
N MET A 1 -22.95 -48.58 -4.36
CA MET A 1 -22.15 -47.87 -5.38
C MET A 1 -22.78 -46.48 -5.50
N GLY A 2 -22.29 -45.38 -4.95
CA GLY A 2 -20.90 -44.93 -4.82
C GLY A 2 -20.73 -43.72 -5.75
N ALA A 3 -20.27 -42.60 -5.19
CA ALA A 3 -19.98 -41.27 -5.76
C ALA A 3 -21.19 -40.32 -5.90
N ALA A 4 -21.38 -39.29 -5.05
CA ALA A 4 -20.52 -38.19 -4.58
C ALA A 4 -20.51 -36.97 -5.53
N GLY A 5 -20.93 -35.82 -4.96
CA GLY A 5 -20.41 -34.50 -5.29
C GLY A 5 -20.99 -33.85 -6.56
N LEU A 6 -21.19 -32.55 -6.67
CA LEU A 6 -20.82 -31.40 -5.84
C LEU A 6 -21.79 -30.26 -6.20
N LEU A 7 -22.33 -29.58 -5.18
CA LEU A 7 -22.74 -28.20 -5.35
C LEU A 7 -21.50 -27.39 -5.74
N LYS A 8 -21.31 -27.06 -7.02
CA LYS A 8 -20.38 -25.99 -7.38
C LYS A 8 -21.10 -24.66 -7.18
N LYS A 9 -21.21 -24.28 -5.91
CA LYS A 9 -21.24 -22.88 -5.49
C LYS A 9 -20.03 -22.23 -6.17
N GLY A 10 -20.28 -21.52 -7.27
CA GLY A 10 -19.31 -20.63 -7.89
C GLY A 10 -19.04 -19.48 -6.94
N ASN A 11 -18.31 -19.78 -5.87
CA ASN A 11 -17.59 -18.82 -5.05
C ASN A 11 -16.38 -18.36 -5.88
N THR A 12 -16.66 -17.60 -6.93
CA THR A 12 -15.73 -16.63 -7.46
C THR A 12 -16.17 -15.36 -6.73
N ALA A 13 -15.73 -15.07 -5.50
CA ALA A 13 -14.35 -14.63 -5.24
C ALA A 13 -13.74 -14.08 -6.53
N ASP A 14 -14.44 -13.11 -7.13
CA ASP A 14 -13.85 -12.19 -8.08
C ASP A 14 -12.71 -11.56 -7.31
N THR A 15 -11.55 -12.13 -7.60
CA THR A 15 -10.24 -11.75 -7.17
C THR A 15 -10.24 -10.24 -7.14
N ALA A 16 -10.23 -9.66 -5.94
CA ALA A 16 -10.01 -8.25 -5.77
C ALA A 16 -8.72 -7.95 -6.52
N VAL A 17 -8.86 -7.48 -7.76
CA VAL A 17 -7.80 -6.78 -8.46
C VAL A 17 -7.66 -5.53 -7.61
N LYS A 18 -6.84 -5.65 -6.56
CA LYS A 18 -6.23 -4.52 -5.91
C LYS A 18 -5.41 -3.91 -7.02
N GLU A 19 -6.05 -3.05 -7.80
CA GLU A 19 -5.36 -1.94 -8.43
C GLU A 19 -4.82 -1.13 -7.25
N ASP A 20 -3.72 -1.59 -6.67
CA ASP A 20 -2.78 -0.74 -5.96
C ASP A 20 -2.27 0.22 -7.03
N TYR A 21 -3.09 1.23 -7.33
CA TYR A 21 -2.83 2.23 -8.36
C TYR A 21 -1.42 2.73 -8.15
N LYS A 22 -0.56 2.46 -9.13
CA LYS A 22 0.85 2.85 -9.11
C LYS A 22 0.91 4.36 -8.92
N LEU A 23 1.67 4.82 -7.93
CA LEU A 23 1.83 6.24 -7.68
C LEU A 23 2.70 6.87 -8.78
N GLU A 24 2.06 7.64 -9.64
CA GLU A 24 2.72 8.44 -10.67
C GLU A 24 3.00 9.84 -10.14
N LEU A 25 4.04 9.94 -9.29
CA LEU A 25 4.51 11.20 -8.75
C LEU A 25 5.75 11.69 -9.51
N SER A 26 5.84 13.00 -9.71
CA SER A 26 7.06 13.67 -10.16
C SER A 26 8.20 13.49 -9.14
N ASN A 27 9.44 13.69 -9.57
CA ASN A 27 10.60 13.61 -8.68
C ASN A 27 10.50 14.59 -7.49
N TYR A 28 9.92 15.78 -7.70
CA TYR A 28 9.69 16.76 -6.63
C TYR A 28 8.67 16.25 -5.60
N GLN A 29 7.58 15.63 -6.06
CA GLN A 29 6.57 15.04 -5.18
C GLN A 29 7.15 13.87 -4.36
N TRP A 30 7.97 13.01 -4.97
CA TRP A 30 8.68 11.96 -4.24
C TRP A 30 9.65 12.52 -3.20
N ALA A 31 10.39 13.58 -3.52
CA ALA A 31 11.29 14.23 -2.57
C ALA A 31 10.54 14.84 -1.39
N THR A 32 9.41 15.52 -1.66
CA THR A 32 8.53 16.09 -0.63
C THR A 32 7.96 15.00 0.27
N LEU A 33 7.49 13.90 -0.32
CA LEU A 33 6.97 12.75 0.41
C LEU A 33 8.05 12.12 1.31
N ARG A 34 9.27 11.95 0.80
CA ARG A 34 10.42 11.46 1.57
C ARG A 34 10.72 12.35 2.77
N ALA A 35 10.72 13.67 2.57
CA ALA A 35 10.97 14.63 3.64
C ALA A 35 9.89 14.57 4.73
N GLY A 36 8.61 14.47 4.32
CA GLY A 36 7.48 14.31 5.24
C GLY A 36 7.58 13.04 6.07
N VAL A 37 7.78 11.88 5.42
CA VAL A 37 7.94 10.59 6.12
C VAL A 37 9.15 10.59 7.04
N LYS A 38 10.28 11.17 6.61
CA LYS A 38 11.46 11.30 7.47
C LYS A 38 11.16 12.12 8.73
N ALA A 39 10.49 13.26 8.60
CA ALA A 39 10.12 14.09 9.75
C ALA A 39 9.20 13.34 10.75
N LEU A 40 8.34 12.45 10.25
CA LEU A 40 7.47 11.62 11.10
C LEU A 40 8.23 10.53 11.84
N ILE A 41 9.27 9.99 11.20
CA ILE A 41 10.19 9.04 11.83
C ILE A 41 11.04 9.73 12.89
N ASP A 42 11.62 10.90 12.57
CA ASP A 42 12.40 11.69 13.53
C ASP A 42 11.56 12.14 14.73
N LYS A 43 10.25 12.38 14.55
CA LYS A 43 9.29 12.65 15.64
C LYS A 43 8.83 11.40 16.40
N GLY A 44 9.15 10.21 15.91
CA GLY A 44 8.72 8.93 16.49
C GLY A 44 7.25 8.56 16.24
N THR A 45 6.53 9.30 15.38
CA THR A 45 5.14 9.00 14.98
C THR A 45 5.06 7.72 14.17
N ILE A 46 6.04 7.52 13.28
CA ILE A 46 6.20 6.29 12.50
C ILE A 46 7.56 5.71 12.87
N LYS A 47 7.62 4.44 13.26
CA LYS A 47 8.89 3.79 13.62
C LYS A 47 9.50 2.99 12.48
N ASP A 48 8.68 2.66 11.50
CA ASP A 48 9.07 1.83 10.38
C ASP A 48 9.83 2.68 9.34
N THR A 49 11.10 2.34 9.12
CA THR A 49 11.95 3.04 8.13
C THR A 49 11.77 2.50 6.71
N ALA A 50 11.07 1.38 6.53
CA ALA A 50 10.86 0.78 5.22
C ALA A 50 10.00 1.68 4.31
N TRP A 51 9.25 2.62 4.91
CA TRP A 51 8.59 3.70 4.17
C TRP A 51 9.56 4.56 3.36
N LEU A 52 10.76 4.87 3.88
CA LEU A 52 11.76 5.64 3.15
C LEU A 52 12.38 4.84 1.99
N ASP A 53 12.53 3.54 2.15
CA ASP A 53 12.97 2.62 1.09
C ASP A 53 11.92 2.52 -0.02
N LYS A 54 10.64 2.34 0.33
CA LYS A 54 9.53 2.30 -0.66
C LYS A 54 9.44 3.59 -1.48
N ILE A 55 9.61 4.73 -0.82
CA ILE A 55 9.64 6.05 -1.47
C ILE A 55 10.87 6.19 -2.37
N GLY A 56 12.05 5.76 -1.90
CA GLY A 56 13.28 5.78 -2.70
C GLY A 56 13.19 4.90 -3.95
N ASN A 57 12.58 3.73 -3.81
CA ASN A 57 12.37 2.76 -4.89
C ASN A 57 11.12 3.04 -5.73
N LYS A 58 10.33 4.08 -5.37
CA LYS A 58 9.06 4.44 -6.02
C LYS A 58 8.07 3.27 -6.08
N THR A 59 8.08 2.41 -5.06
CA THR A 59 7.21 1.23 -4.92
C THR A 59 6.04 1.47 -3.97
N LEU A 60 5.96 2.65 -3.37
CA LEU A 60 4.84 3.04 -2.52
C LEU A 60 3.52 2.99 -3.33
N THR A 61 2.47 2.43 -2.74
CA THR A 61 1.15 2.37 -3.36
C THR A 61 0.24 3.52 -2.92
N THR A 62 -0.83 3.75 -3.69
CA THR A 62 -1.82 4.79 -3.34
C THR A 62 -2.48 4.52 -1.98
N SER A 63 -2.73 3.25 -1.62
CA SER A 63 -3.29 2.88 -0.32
C SER A 63 -2.33 3.16 0.83
N GLU A 64 -1.03 2.92 0.62
CA GLU A 64 0.02 3.23 1.58
C GLU A 64 0.17 4.75 1.80
N LEU A 65 0.10 5.54 0.72
CA LEU A 65 0.08 6.99 0.81
C LEU A 65 -1.16 7.49 1.56
N ALA A 66 -2.34 6.94 1.26
CA ALA A 66 -3.57 7.29 1.98
C ALA A 66 -3.45 7.00 3.48
N TRP A 67 -2.87 5.85 3.84
CA TRP A 67 -2.59 5.52 5.24
C TRP A 67 -1.64 6.54 5.88
N LEU A 68 -0.56 6.94 5.22
CA LEU A 68 0.35 7.99 5.73
C LEU A 68 -0.37 9.31 5.98
N THR A 69 -1.27 9.72 5.09
CA THR A 69 -2.04 10.97 5.29
C THR A 69 -3.02 10.87 6.45
N PHE A 70 -3.53 9.67 6.76
CA PHE A 70 -4.49 9.44 7.83
C PHE A 70 -3.83 9.24 9.20
N ALA A 71 -2.73 8.47 9.25
CA ALA A 71 -2.03 8.09 10.48
C ALA A 71 -1.28 9.26 11.16
N VAL A 72 -1.12 10.36 10.45
CA VAL A 72 -0.31 11.53 10.85
C VAL A 72 -1.18 12.65 11.47
N LYS A 73 -2.47 12.40 11.69
CA LYS A 73 -3.37 13.34 12.37
C LYS A 73 -3.17 13.42 13.87
#